data_AF-B2DCU2-F1
#
_entry.id   AF-B2DCU2-F1
#
_cell.length_a   1.000
_cell.length_b   1.000
_cell.length_c   1.000
_cell.angle_alpha   90.00
_cell.angle_beta   90.00
_cell.angle_gamma   90.00
#
_symmetry.space_group_name_H-M   'P 1'
#
loop_
_entity.id
_entity.type
_entity.pdbx_description
1 polymer ?
#
loop_
_entity_poly.entity_id
_entity_poly.type
_entity_poly.pdbx_seq_one_letter_code
_entity_poly.pdbx_strand_id
1 'polypeptide(L)'
;MDWLKISLYDNASPIMEQLIMFHDYSMLIIMSILSIVSFFMIKMMINKFISSKILENQMIELVWTLIPTIILSFIALPSLHLLYLMDELNNPLLTIKIIGHQWYWTY
;
A
#
# COMPACT_ATOMS: atom_id res chain seq x y z
N MET A 1 5.72 5.02 -22.96
CA MET A 1 5.72 3.57 -22.64
C MET A 1 7.16 3.16 -22.79
N ASP A 2 7.90 3.40 -21.73
CA ASP A 2 9.35 3.29 -21.81
C ASP A 2 9.69 1.89 -21.36
N TRP A 3 10.48 1.20 -22.17
CA TRP A 3 10.92 -0.15 -21.84
C TRP A 3 11.58 -0.14 -20.47
N LEU A 4 11.20 -1.10 -19.61
CA LEU A 4 11.72 -1.28 -18.26
C LEU A 4 11.34 -0.19 -17.22
N LYS A 5 10.29 0.63 -17.45
CA LYS A 5 9.80 1.55 -16.41
C LYS A 5 9.24 0.76 -15.21
N ILE A 6 9.86 0.95 -14.04
CA ILE A 6 9.47 0.30 -12.77
C ILE A 6 8.40 1.12 -12.02
N SER A 7 8.42 2.44 -12.17
CA SER A 7 7.47 3.36 -11.54
C SER A 7 6.19 3.52 -12.36
N LEU A 8 5.18 4.15 -11.73
CA LEU A 8 3.94 4.54 -12.39
C LEU A 8 4.19 5.53 -13.54
N TYR A 9 3.23 5.61 -14.45
CA TYR A 9 3.23 6.64 -15.49
C TYR A 9 3.10 8.03 -14.90
N ASP A 10 3.61 9.00 -15.64
CA ASP A 10 3.53 10.40 -15.25
C ASP A 10 2.06 10.82 -15.19
N ASN A 11 1.74 11.65 -14.22
CA ASN A 11 0.37 12.05 -13.90
C ASN A 11 -0.21 12.96 -15.00
N ALA A 12 -1.44 12.67 -15.40
CA ALA A 12 -2.22 13.52 -16.31
C ALA A 12 -3.43 14.18 -15.62
N SER A 13 -3.64 13.90 -14.32
CA SER A 13 -4.74 14.45 -13.53
C SER A 13 -4.29 14.64 -12.07
N PRO A 14 -4.91 15.59 -11.32
CA PRO A 14 -4.58 15.83 -9.91
C PRO A 14 -4.88 14.60 -9.03
N ILE A 15 -5.90 13.81 -9.37
CA ILE A 15 -6.21 12.56 -8.67
C ILE A 15 -5.07 11.54 -8.84
N MET A 16 -4.50 11.44 -10.04
CA MET A 16 -3.37 10.53 -10.28
C MET A 16 -2.13 10.94 -9.48
N GLU A 17 -1.90 12.23 -9.28
CA GLU A 17 -0.81 12.72 -8.42
C GLU A 17 -0.97 12.25 -6.98
N GLN A 18 -2.17 12.39 -6.42
CA GLN A 18 -2.47 11.93 -5.06
C GLN A 18 -2.33 10.41 -4.94
N LEU A 19 -2.73 9.65 -5.97
CA LEU A 19 -2.54 8.19 -6.00
C LEU A 19 -1.07 7.79 -6.00
N ILE A 20 -0.20 8.51 -6.74
CA ILE A 20 1.25 8.26 -6.73
C ILE A 20 1.83 8.55 -5.32
N MET A 21 1.43 9.66 -4.71
CA MET A 21 1.87 9.99 -3.34
C MET A 21 1.42 8.95 -2.31
N PHE A 22 0.18 8.45 -2.43
CA PHE A 22 -0.32 7.38 -1.57
C PHE A 22 0.41 6.05 -1.81
N HIS A 23 0.71 5.72 -3.07
CA HIS A 23 1.51 4.57 -3.42
C HIS A 23 2.88 4.63 -2.73
N ASP A 24 3.60 5.75 -2.87
CA ASP A 24 4.94 5.89 -2.29
C ASP A 24 4.92 5.83 -0.75
N TYR A 25 3.90 6.44 -0.12
CA TYR A 25 3.67 6.33 1.32
C TYR A 25 3.47 4.87 1.77
N SER A 26 2.59 4.13 1.09
CA SER A 26 2.32 2.73 1.43
C SER A 26 3.53 1.82 1.17
N MET A 27 4.26 2.05 0.07
CA MET A 27 5.49 1.32 -0.24
C MET A 27 6.59 1.56 0.80
N LEU A 28 6.74 2.78 1.31
CA LEU A 28 7.67 3.06 2.40
C LEU A 28 7.36 2.22 3.64
N ILE A 29 6.09 2.14 4.02
CA ILE A 29 5.66 1.34 5.18
C ILE A 29 5.95 -0.14 4.94
N ILE A 30 5.58 -0.69 3.77
CA ILE A 30 5.81 -2.11 3.45
C ILE A 30 7.30 -2.44 3.48
N MET A 31 8.14 -1.61 2.87
CA MET A 31 9.60 -1.82 2.86
C MET A 31 10.19 -1.75 4.27
N SER A 32 9.67 -0.86 5.13
CA SER A 32 10.09 -0.79 6.54
C SER A 32 9.77 -2.09 7.30
N ILE A 33 8.58 -2.67 7.12
CA ILE A 33 8.19 -3.92 7.75
C ILE A 33 9.06 -5.08 7.25
N LEU A 34 9.26 -5.17 5.93
CA LEU A 34 10.09 -6.23 5.32
C LEU A 34 11.55 -6.17 5.80
N SER A 35 12.12 -4.96 5.94
CA SER A 35 13.48 -4.79 6.47
C SER A 35 13.59 -5.21 7.94
N ILE A 36 12.60 -4.89 8.78
CA ILE A 36 12.58 -5.29 10.20
C ILE A 36 12.46 -6.81 10.34
N VAL A 37 11.53 -7.43 9.60
CA VAL A 37 11.32 -8.87 9.63
C VAL A 37 12.55 -9.62 9.12
N SER A 38 13.13 -9.19 8.00
CA SER A 38 14.36 -9.81 7.47
C SER A 38 15.53 -9.67 8.44
N PHE A 39 15.68 -8.53 9.13
CA PHE A 39 16.68 -8.35 10.17
C PHE A 39 16.50 -9.34 11.33
N PHE A 40 15.28 -9.52 11.85
CA PHE A 40 15.00 -10.49 12.91
C PHE A 40 15.29 -11.93 12.47
N MET A 41 14.91 -12.30 11.25
CA MET A 41 15.18 -13.63 10.70
C MET A 41 16.68 -13.91 10.60
N ILE A 42 17.46 -12.97 10.06
CA ILE A 42 18.92 -13.11 9.96
C ILE A 42 19.55 -13.22 11.35
N LYS A 43 19.10 -12.40 12.32
CA LYS A 43 19.61 -12.43 13.69
C LYS A 43 19.32 -13.76 14.38
N MET A 44 18.13 -14.34 14.19
CA MET A 44 17.78 -15.65 14.75
C MET A 44 18.62 -16.77 14.14
N MET A 45 18.92 -16.71 12.83
CA MET A 45 19.78 -17.70 12.16
C MET A 45 21.25 -17.64 12.63
N ILE A 46 21.77 -16.45 12.93
CA ILE A 46 23.17 -16.27 13.38
C ILE A 46 23.33 -16.54 14.89
N ASN A 47 22.23 -16.63 15.64
CA ASN A 47 22.29 -16.79 17.08
C ASN A 47 22.90 -18.15 17.49
N LYS A 48 23.94 -18.11 18.32
CA LYS A 48 24.64 -19.32 18.81
C LYS A 48 24.00 -19.92 20.06
N PHE A 49 23.14 -19.16 20.76
CA PHE A 49 22.51 -19.62 21.99
C PHE A 49 21.29 -20.48 21.69
N ILE A 50 21.19 -21.64 22.35
CA ILE A 50 20.11 -22.60 22.17
C ILE A 50 19.20 -22.58 23.40
N SER A 51 17.90 -22.37 23.18
CA SER A 51 16.85 -22.54 24.17
C SER A 51 15.79 -23.50 23.64
N SER A 52 15.57 -24.62 24.32
CA SER A 52 14.55 -25.62 23.96
C SER A 52 13.20 -25.42 24.68
N LYS A 53 13.14 -24.48 25.62
CA LYS A 53 11.91 -24.16 26.37
C LYS A 53 11.04 -23.24 25.52
N ILE A 54 9.78 -23.61 25.36
CA ILE A 54 8.75 -22.73 24.80
C ILE A 54 8.45 -21.66 25.87
N LEU A 55 8.65 -20.40 25.50
CA LEU A 55 8.32 -19.25 26.34
C LEU A 55 6.97 -18.70 25.89
N GLU A 56 5.94 -18.94 26.69
CA GLU A 56 4.64 -18.29 26.53
C GLU A 56 4.73 -16.91 27.20
N ASN A 57 4.48 -15.86 26.42
CA ASN A 57 4.46 -14.49 26.94
C ASN A 57 3.37 -13.67 26.26
N GLN A 58 2.22 -13.59 26.94
CA GLN A 58 1.06 -12.83 26.49
C GLN A 58 1.37 -11.36 26.19
N MET A 59 2.34 -10.75 26.89
CA MET A 59 2.71 -9.36 26.64
C MET A 59 3.34 -9.18 25.26
N ILE A 60 4.12 -10.17 24.77
CA ILE A 60 4.72 -10.11 23.42
C ILE A 60 3.62 -10.27 22.36
N GLU A 61 2.64 -11.14 22.61
CA GLU A 61 1.53 -11.34 21.68
C GLU A 61 0.67 -10.08 21.53
N LEU A 62 0.40 -9.40 22.64
CA LEU A 62 -0.30 -8.13 22.65
C LEU A 62 0.48 -7.05 21.88
N VAL A 63 1.82 -7.00 22.02
CA VAL A 63 2.66 -6.05 21.31
C VAL A 63 2.64 -6.30 19.79
N TRP A 64 2.83 -7.54 19.33
CA TRP A 64 2.86 -7.83 17.89
C TRP A 64 1.47 -7.83 17.23
N THR A 65 0.37 -7.75 17.99
CA THR A 65 -0.98 -7.58 17.45
C THR A 65 -1.37 -6.09 17.38
N LEU A 66 -1.01 -5.31 18.40
CA LEU A 66 -1.30 -3.86 18.42
C LEU A 66 -0.44 -3.07 17.43
N ILE A 67 0.85 -3.39 17.29
CA ILE A 67 1.72 -2.63 16.38
C ILE A 67 1.21 -2.70 14.92
N PRO A 68 0.94 -3.88 14.32
CA PRO A 68 0.46 -3.95 12.94
C PRO A 68 -0.93 -3.34 12.73
N THR A 69 -1.83 -3.44 13.72
CA THR A 69 -3.17 -2.84 13.61
C THR A 69 -3.11 -1.32 13.56
N ILE A 70 -2.23 -0.69 14.35
CA ILE A 70 -1.97 0.75 14.28
C ILE A 70 -1.34 1.14 12.94
N ILE A 71 -0.38 0.35 12.43
CA ILE A 71 0.24 0.64 11.12
C ILE A 71 -0.81 0.60 9.99
N LEU A 72 -1.72 -0.39 10.03
CA LEU A 72 -2.80 -0.50 9.04
C LEU A 72 -3.78 0.67 9.10
N SER A 73 -4.10 1.19 10.30
CA SER A 73 -4.98 2.35 10.41
C SER A 73 -4.36 3.62 9.78
N PHE A 74 -3.04 3.79 9.90
CA PHE A 74 -2.31 4.87 9.22
C PHE A 74 -2.33 4.77 7.70
N ILE A 75 -2.38 3.56 7.12
CA ILE A 75 -2.57 3.37 5.68
C ILE A 75 -4.02 3.63 5.27
N ALA A 76 -4.98 3.20 6.11
CA ALA A 76 -6.41 3.29 5.79
C ALA A 76 -6.95 4.74 5.76
N LEU A 77 -6.46 5.62 6.63
CA LEU A 77 -6.93 7.01 6.68
C LEU A 77 -6.71 7.78 5.35
N PRO A 78 -5.48 7.88 4.80
CA PRO A 78 -5.26 8.56 3.53
C PRO A 78 -5.93 7.83 2.36
N SER A 79 -6.07 6.50 2.40
CA SER A 79 -6.72 5.74 1.33
C SER A 79 -8.22 6.04 1.24
N LEU A 80 -8.92 6.09 2.38
CA LEU A 80 -10.34 6.42 2.43
C LEU A 80 -10.58 7.87 2.00
N HIS A 81 -9.73 8.80 2.44
CA HIS A 81 -9.83 10.19 2.00
C HIS A 81 -9.71 10.32 0.48
N LEU A 82 -8.75 9.63 -0.14
CA LEU A 82 -8.57 9.58 -1.60
C LEU A 82 -9.80 8.98 -2.31
N LEU A 83 -10.37 7.91 -1.76
CA LEU A 83 -11.57 7.28 -2.31
C LEU A 83 -12.73 8.28 -2.40
N TYR A 84 -12.96 9.07 -1.34
CA TYR A 84 -14.01 10.08 -1.34
C TYR A 84 -13.75 11.19 -2.35
N LEU A 85 -12.51 11.65 -2.52
CA LEU A 85 -12.16 12.65 -3.53
C LEU A 85 -12.41 12.16 -4.96
N MET A 86 -12.29 10.85 -5.21
CA MET A 86 -12.55 10.27 -6.54
C MET A 86 -14.04 10.18 -6.86
N ASP A 87 -14.89 10.02 -5.85
CA ASP A 87 -16.34 9.87 -6.01
C ASP A 87 -17.09 11.21 -6.04
N GLU A 88 -16.40 12.33 -5.75
CA GLU A 88 -16.97 13.67 -5.87
C GLU A 88 -17.38 13.95 -7.32
N LEU A 89 -18.69 13.98 -7.54
CA LEU A 89 -19.32 14.34 -8.81
C LEU A 89 -19.11 15.83 -9.09
N ASN A 90 -18.03 16.14 -9.79
CA ASN A 90 -17.80 17.46 -10.32
C ASN A 90 -18.76 17.74 -11.50
N ASN A 91 -19.37 18.92 -11.54
CA ASN A 91 -20.21 19.36 -12.67
C ASN A 91 -19.36 19.40 -13.96
N PRO A 92 -19.57 18.48 -14.92
CA PRO A 92 -18.72 18.38 -16.09
C PRO A 92 -19.11 19.42 -17.15
N LEU A 93 -18.11 19.95 -17.87
CA LEU A 93 -18.33 20.84 -19.03
C LEU A 93 -18.75 20.06 -20.29
N LEU A 94 -18.37 18.78 -20.39
CA LEU A 94 -18.60 17.92 -21.55
C LEU A 94 -18.92 16.48 -21.09
N THR A 95 -19.91 15.86 -21.73
CA THR A 95 -20.26 14.45 -21.53
C THR A 95 -20.00 13.65 -22.81
N ILE A 96 -19.13 12.63 -22.75
CA ILE A 96 -18.84 11.71 -23.86
C ILE A 96 -19.39 10.34 -23.48
N LYS A 97 -20.09 9.67 -24.41
CA LYS A 97 -20.66 8.32 -24.17
C LYS A 97 -19.92 7.29 -25.00
N ILE A 98 -19.19 6.40 -24.32
CA ILE A 98 -18.44 5.33 -24.97
C ILE A 98 -19.26 4.03 -24.89
N ILE A 99 -19.49 3.36 -26.02
CA ILE A 99 -20.20 2.07 -26.12
C ILE A 99 -19.21 0.97 -26.54
N GLY A 100 -19.11 -0.07 -25.72
CA GLY A 100 -18.25 -1.23 -26.00
C GLY A 100 -18.95 -2.27 -26.88
N HIS A 101 -18.31 -2.65 -27.98
CA HIS A 101 -18.65 -3.81 -28.80
C HIS A 101 -17.59 -4.90 -28.63
N GLN A 102 -17.83 -6.09 -29.19
CA GLN A 102 -16.78 -7.09 -29.27
C GLN A 102 -15.62 -6.54 -30.12
N TRP A 103 -14.47 -6.33 -29.46
CA TRP A 103 -13.20 -5.86 -30.04
C TRP A 103 -13.11 -4.40 -30.50
N TYR A 104 -14.12 -3.55 -30.28
CA TYR A 104 -14.00 -2.11 -30.56
C TYR A 104 -14.93 -1.26 -29.69
N TRP A 105 -14.70 0.06 -29.72
CA TRP A 105 -15.47 1.06 -28.99
C TRP A 105 -16.02 2.10 -29.96
N THR A 106 -17.26 2.55 -29.73
CA THR A 106 -17.83 3.75 -30.37
C THR A 106 -17.94 4.87 -29.33
N TYR A 107 -17.77 6.11 -29.75
CA TYR A 107 -17.66 7.31 -28.89
C TYR A 107 -18.79 8.31 -29.18
#